data_AF-B8KRF6-F1
#
_entry.id   AF-B8KRF6-F1
#
_cell.length_a   1.000
_cell.length_b   1.000
_cell.length_c   1.000
_cell.angle_alpha   90.00
_cell.angle_beta   90.00
_cell.angle_gamma   90.00
#
_symmetry.space_group_name_H-M   'P 1'
#
loop_
_entity.id
_entity.type
_entity.pdbx_description
1 polymer ?
#
loop_
_entity_poly.entity_id
_entity_poly.type
_entity_poly.pdbx_seq_one_letter_code
_entity_poly.pdbx_strand_id
1 'polypeptide(L)'
;MLIFSLSLRSAGIDIDRLQRLAFENYGDSGRETVAKWHEMVGATRGKPTQQQLTRVNDFFNTRIRWLSDQDIYSVDDHWATPLETMGRLAGDCEDFVIAKYVSLILAGVSPESLRLIYVKARAPGRPPEAHMVLAWYETPGSEPLILDNMNLAIRPASKRADLTPIFSFNGDGLWLASKKTNATPVARITRWRLVLQTMRQEGIDPGF
;
A
#
# COMPACT_ATOMS: atom_id res chain seq x y z
N MET A 1 -18.28 40.00 0.40
CA MET A 1 -18.81 38.64 0.23
C MET A 1 -17.60 37.70 0.23
N LEU A 2 -17.20 37.21 1.41
CA LEU A 2 -16.07 36.29 1.54
C LEU A 2 -16.55 34.90 1.10
N ILE A 3 -15.98 34.37 0.02
CA ILE A 3 -16.18 32.98 -0.39
C ILE A 3 -15.28 32.14 0.51
N PHE A 4 -15.85 31.46 1.49
CA PHE A 4 -15.17 30.37 2.19
C PHE A 4 -15.05 29.20 1.22
N SER A 5 -13.83 28.97 0.73
CA SER A 5 -13.46 27.72 0.06
C SER A 5 -13.56 26.61 1.10
N LEU A 6 -14.70 25.91 1.15
CA LEU A 6 -14.85 24.69 1.93
C LEU A 6 -13.98 23.62 1.24
N SER A 7 -12.72 23.50 1.66
CA SER A 7 -11.89 22.37 1.24
C SER A 7 -12.55 21.11 1.81
N LEU A 8 -13.19 20.33 0.95
CA LEU A 8 -13.74 19.04 1.33
C LEU A 8 -12.55 18.17 1.75
N ARG A 9 -12.34 18.01 3.06
CA ARG A 9 -11.59 16.88 3.59
C ARG A 9 -12.34 15.62 3.19
N SER A 10 -11.99 15.04 2.05
CA SER A 10 -12.40 13.69 1.72
C SER A 10 -11.77 12.75 2.77
N ALA A 11 -12.49 11.68 3.12
CA ALA A 11 -12.10 10.74 4.15
C ALA A 11 -10.59 10.39 4.11
N GLY A 12 -9.82 11.00 5.01
CA GLY A 12 -8.41 10.67 5.24
C GLY A 12 -7.33 11.27 4.32
N ILE A 13 -7.62 12.27 3.46
CA ILE A 13 -6.58 12.89 2.60
C ILE A 13 -6.74 14.42 2.51
N ASP A 14 -5.64 15.14 2.74
CA ASP A 14 -5.42 16.55 2.35
C ASP A 14 -4.70 16.58 0.99
N ILE A 15 -5.50 16.54 -0.09
CA ILE A 15 -4.96 16.41 -1.45
C ILE A 15 -4.17 17.66 -1.88
N ASP A 16 -4.56 18.85 -1.44
CA ASP A 16 -3.87 20.09 -1.78
C ASP A 16 -2.45 20.08 -1.20
N ARG A 17 -2.30 19.62 0.05
CA ARG A 17 -0.98 19.43 0.68
C ARG A 17 -0.17 18.39 -0.06
N LEU A 18 -0.77 17.25 -0.38
CA LEU A 18 -0.07 16.16 -1.04
C LEU A 18 0.46 16.55 -2.42
N GLN A 19 -0.35 17.27 -3.22
CA GLN A 19 0.07 17.77 -4.53
C GLN A 19 1.17 18.85 -4.43
N ARG A 20 1.13 19.71 -3.42
CA ARG A 20 2.21 20.67 -3.15
C ARG A 20 3.52 19.96 -2.83
N LEU A 21 3.51 19.04 -1.87
CA LEU A 21 4.69 18.25 -1.49
C LEU A 21 5.21 17.41 -2.66
N ALA A 22 4.32 16.85 -3.48
CA ALA A 22 4.70 16.10 -4.67
C ALA A 22 5.45 16.99 -5.69
N PHE A 23 4.99 18.21 -5.89
CA PHE A 23 5.66 19.17 -6.75
C PHE A 23 7.01 19.62 -6.18
N GLU A 24 7.06 19.95 -4.89
CA GLU A 24 8.28 20.42 -4.21
C GLU A 24 9.39 19.36 -4.23
N ASN A 25 9.04 18.08 -4.04
CA ASN A 25 10.02 17.00 -3.94
C ASN A 25 10.32 16.29 -5.27
N TYR A 26 9.37 16.30 -6.23
CA TYR A 26 9.46 15.47 -7.45
C TYR A 26 9.04 16.20 -8.74
N GLY A 27 8.80 17.51 -8.66
CA GLY A 27 8.41 18.35 -9.81
C GLY A 27 7.03 18.03 -10.38
N ASP A 28 6.79 18.47 -11.61
CA ASP A 28 5.49 18.31 -12.29
C ASP A 28 5.06 16.84 -12.42
N SER A 29 6.01 15.93 -12.64
CA SER A 29 5.76 14.49 -12.76
C SER A 29 5.15 13.90 -11.47
N GLY A 30 5.70 14.26 -10.31
CA GLY A 30 5.15 13.82 -9.03
C GLY A 30 3.76 14.37 -8.78
N ARG A 31 3.56 15.68 -9.02
CA ARG A 31 2.24 16.32 -8.88
C ARG A 31 1.19 15.67 -9.78
N GLU A 32 1.54 15.40 -11.03
CA GLU A 32 0.65 14.75 -11.99
C GLU A 32 0.31 13.31 -11.57
N THR A 33 1.29 12.56 -11.08
CA THR A 33 1.06 11.19 -10.59
C THR A 33 0.12 11.17 -9.39
N VAL A 34 0.31 12.08 -8.42
CA VAL A 34 -0.60 12.24 -7.28
C VAL A 34 -2.01 12.66 -7.72
N ALA A 35 -2.13 13.54 -8.71
CA ALA A 35 -3.44 13.91 -9.28
C ALA A 35 -4.17 12.69 -9.87
N LYS A 36 -3.46 11.90 -10.71
CA LYS A 36 -4.00 10.67 -11.32
C LYS A 36 -4.35 9.61 -10.28
N TRP A 37 -3.57 9.50 -9.22
CA TRP A 37 -3.86 8.61 -8.10
C TRP A 37 -5.15 9.02 -7.39
N HIS A 38 -5.29 10.31 -7.06
CA HIS A 38 -6.50 10.81 -6.40
C HIS A 38 -7.75 10.59 -7.26
N GLU A 39 -7.67 10.85 -8.58
CA GLU A 39 -8.73 10.53 -9.52
C GLU A 39 -9.05 9.02 -9.53
N MET A 40 -8.02 8.17 -9.58
CA MET A 40 -8.19 6.70 -9.54
C MET A 40 -8.88 6.24 -8.27
N VAL A 41 -8.49 6.74 -7.10
CA VAL A 41 -9.11 6.42 -5.80
C VAL A 41 -10.58 6.85 -5.81
N GLY A 42 -10.87 8.10 -6.21
CA GLY A 42 -12.22 8.63 -6.30
C GLY A 42 -13.11 7.82 -7.26
N ALA A 43 -12.59 7.50 -8.45
CA ALA A 43 -13.29 6.68 -9.43
C ALA A 43 -13.43 5.22 -9.00
N THR A 44 -12.64 4.73 -8.04
CA THR A 44 -12.69 3.35 -7.53
C THR A 44 -13.68 3.20 -6.38
N ARG A 45 -13.98 4.28 -5.65
CA ARG A 45 -14.89 4.27 -4.52
C ARG A 45 -16.29 3.81 -4.92
N GLY A 46 -16.88 2.93 -4.10
CA GLY A 46 -18.24 2.40 -4.31
C GLY A 46 -18.38 1.35 -5.41
N LYS A 47 -17.29 0.94 -6.07
CA LYS A 47 -17.31 -0.20 -7.00
C LYS A 47 -17.35 -1.53 -6.23
N PRO A 48 -17.77 -2.64 -6.88
CA PRO A 48 -17.61 -3.96 -6.30
C PRO A 48 -16.16 -4.22 -5.90
N THR A 49 -15.93 -4.82 -4.73
CA THR A 49 -14.59 -4.94 -4.12
C THR A 49 -13.56 -5.54 -5.07
N GLN A 50 -13.91 -6.57 -5.84
CA GLN A 50 -13.02 -7.16 -6.83
C GLN A 50 -12.50 -6.14 -7.86
N GLN A 51 -13.36 -5.23 -8.33
CA GLN A 51 -12.93 -4.16 -9.25
C GLN A 51 -12.05 -3.13 -8.54
N GLN A 52 -12.27 -2.90 -7.24
CA GLN A 52 -11.41 -2.01 -6.46
C GLN A 52 -10.00 -2.59 -6.33
N LEU A 53 -9.90 -3.87 -5.98
CA LEU A 53 -8.64 -4.61 -5.92
C LEU A 53 -7.89 -4.54 -7.26
N THR A 54 -8.56 -4.85 -8.37
CA THR A 54 -7.94 -4.81 -9.70
C THR A 54 -7.46 -3.42 -10.06
N ARG A 55 -8.29 -2.38 -9.92
CA ARG A 55 -7.92 -1.00 -10.29
C ARG A 55 -6.72 -0.49 -9.52
N VAL A 56 -6.70 -0.71 -8.21
CA VAL A 56 -5.57 -0.29 -7.37
C VAL A 56 -4.31 -1.10 -7.70
N ASN A 57 -4.43 -2.42 -7.84
CA ASN A 57 -3.31 -3.29 -8.17
C ASN A 57 -2.66 -2.88 -9.50
N ASP A 58 -3.47 -2.68 -10.54
CA ASP A 58 -3.01 -2.31 -11.88
C ASP A 58 -2.43 -0.90 -11.90
N PHE A 59 -3.00 0.06 -11.13
CA PHE A 59 -2.49 1.42 -11.08
C PHE A 59 -1.01 1.47 -10.69
N PHE A 60 -0.64 0.79 -9.60
CA PHE A 60 0.75 0.76 -9.13
C PHE A 60 1.64 -0.15 -9.99
N ASN A 61 1.16 -1.35 -10.34
CA ASN A 61 1.95 -2.31 -11.13
C ASN A 61 2.31 -1.81 -12.54
N THR A 62 1.55 -0.86 -13.10
CA THR A 62 1.83 -0.27 -14.42
C THR A 62 2.68 1.00 -14.37
N ARG A 63 2.84 1.62 -13.19
CA ARG A 63 3.50 2.93 -13.04
C ARG A 63 4.79 2.89 -12.26
N ILE A 64 4.89 1.99 -11.29
CA ILE A 64 6.03 1.92 -10.39
C ILE A 64 6.99 0.87 -10.92
N ARG A 65 8.27 1.25 -11.05
CA ARG A 65 9.34 0.32 -11.39
C ARG A 65 9.85 -0.35 -10.12
N TRP A 66 10.08 -1.65 -10.18
CA TRP A 66 10.76 -2.32 -9.08
C TRP A 66 12.24 -1.94 -9.09
N LEU A 67 12.73 -1.38 -7.99
CA LEU A 67 14.13 -1.06 -7.72
C LEU A 67 14.38 -1.29 -6.23
N SER A 68 15.61 -1.63 -5.85
CA SER A 68 15.95 -1.85 -4.43
C SER A 68 16.08 -0.52 -3.68
N ASP A 69 15.92 -0.54 -2.36
CA ASP A 69 16.16 0.65 -1.54
C ASP A 69 17.58 1.17 -1.63
N GLN A 70 18.56 0.29 -1.87
CA GLN A 70 19.92 0.70 -2.13
C GLN A 70 20.04 1.56 -3.40
N ASP A 71 19.27 1.24 -4.45
CA ASP A 71 19.25 1.99 -5.70
C ASP A 71 18.45 3.30 -5.58
N ILE A 72 17.38 3.31 -4.79
CA ILE A 72 16.46 4.44 -4.67
C ILE A 72 16.91 5.45 -3.60
N TYR A 73 17.26 4.94 -2.42
CA TYR A 73 17.47 5.69 -1.18
C TYR A 73 18.90 5.59 -0.63
N SER A 74 19.73 4.69 -1.20
CA SER A 74 21.09 4.41 -0.71
C SER A 74 21.14 3.92 0.75
N VAL A 75 20.10 3.18 1.17
CA VAL A 75 20.01 2.54 2.48
C VAL A 75 19.56 1.08 2.33
N ASP A 76 19.74 0.28 3.38
CA ASP A 76 19.45 -1.15 3.32
C ASP A 76 17.95 -1.47 3.20
N ASP A 77 17.07 -0.73 3.87
CA ASP A 77 15.64 -1.04 3.98
C ASP A 77 14.86 0.21 4.48
N HIS A 78 14.11 0.83 3.57
CA HIS A 78 13.30 2.04 3.73
C HIS A 78 11.87 1.77 3.21
N TRP A 79 10.92 1.71 4.14
CA TRP A 79 9.52 1.61 3.75
C TRP A 79 9.00 2.98 3.32
N ALA A 80 8.60 3.11 2.07
CA ALA A 80 8.17 4.36 1.49
C ALA A 80 6.67 4.64 1.73
N THR A 81 6.32 5.91 1.83
CA THR A 81 4.92 6.35 1.82
C THR A 81 4.33 6.26 0.40
N PRO A 82 2.98 6.28 0.25
CA PRO A 82 2.38 6.38 -1.08
C PRO A 82 2.88 7.61 -1.87
N LEU A 83 3.17 8.73 -1.20
CA LEU A 83 3.74 9.91 -1.84
C LEU A 83 5.14 9.62 -2.38
N GLU A 84 6.02 9.02 -1.58
CA GLU A 84 7.38 8.69 -1.98
C GLU A 84 7.42 7.72 -3.14
N THR A 85 6.62 6.64 -3.08
CA THR A 85 6.50 5.65 -4.17
C THR A 85 6.01 6.30 -5.46
N MET A 86 4.94 7.11 -5.41
CA MET A 86 4.41 7.80 -6.58
C MET A 86 5.33 8.90 -7.11
N GLY A 87 6.01 9.61 -6.22
CA GLY A 87 6.93 10.69 -6.57
C GLY A 87 8.15 10.18 -7.33
N ARG A 88 8.71 9.04 -6.90
CA ARG A 88 9.88 8.42 -7.55
C ARG A 88 9.53 7.51 -8.71
N LEU A 89 8.27 7.08 -8.82
CA LEU A 89 7.84 6.04 -9.76
C LEU A 89 8.70 4.77 -9.64
N ALA A 90 9.16 4.51 -8.43
CA ALA A 90 10.01 3.39 -8.06
C ALA A 90 9.76 3.00 -6.61
N GLY A 91 9.97 1.72 -6.31
CA GLY A 91 9.87 1.15 -4.98
C GLY A 91 10.15 -0.34 -5.02
N ASP A 92 10.36 -0.97 -3.88
CA ASP A 92 10.53 -2.41 -3.79
C ASP A 92 9.20 -3.11 -3.38
N CYS A 93 9.23 -4.26 -2.70
CA CYS A 93 7.99 -5.04 -2.50
C CYS A 93 7.00 -4.41 -1.50
N GLU A 94 7.49 -3.89 -0.38
CA GLU A 94 6.68 -3.24 0.65
C GLU A 94 6.05 -1.95 0.16
N ASP A 95 6.76 -1.17 -0.65
CA ASP A 95 6.31 0.12 -1.16
C ASP A 95 5.03 -0.04 -1.98
N PHE A 96 5.02 -1.05 -2.86
CA PHE A 96 3.82 -1.41 -3.63
C PHE A 96 2.68 -1.84 -2.71
N VAL A 97 2.97 -2.64 -1.69
CA VAL A 97 1.97 -3.18 -0.77
C VAL A 97 1.36 -2.08 0.08
N ILE A 98 2.17 -1.17 0.63
CA ILE A 98 1.75 -0.01 1.43
C ILE A 98 0.88 0.91 0.57
N ALA A 99 1.35 1.26 -0.63
CA ALA A 99 0.60 2.14 -1.53
C ALA A 99 -0.76 1.53 -1.95
N LYS A 100 -0.81 0.23 -2.25
CA LYS A 100 -2.06 -0.49 -2.54
C LYS A 100 -2.99 -0.54 -1.33
N TYR A 101 -2.46 -0.87 -0.15
CA TYR A 101 -3.23 -0.97 1.09
C TYR A 101 -3.93 0.35 1.44
N VAL A 102 -3.17 1.45 1.44
CA VAL A 102 -3.70 2.79 1.72
C VAL A 102 -4.73 3.20 0.69
N SER A 103 -4.46 2.97 -0.60
CA SER A 103 -5.38 3.33 -1.69
C SER A 103 -6.72 2.58 -1.61
N LEU A 104 -6.71 1.31 -1.22
CA LEU A 104 -7.93 0.52 -1.06
C LEU A 104 -8.78 1.01 0.12
N ILE A 105 -8.15 1.39 1.22
CA ILE A 105 -8.85 1.95 2.39
C ILE A 105 -9.49 3.29 2.04
N LEU A 106 -8.76 4.15 1.34
CA LEU A 106 -9.28 5.43 0.85
C LEU A 106 -10.42 5.25 -0.18
N ALA A 107 -10.40 4.15 -0.95
CA ALA A 107 -11.48 3.73 -1.82
C ALA A 107 -12.66 3.05 -1.09
N GLY A 108 -12.59 2.88 0.23
CA GLY A 108 -13.65 2.38 1.09
C GLY A 108 -13.61 0.87 1.38
N VAL A 109 -12.53 0.17 1.04
CA VAL A 109 -12.35 -1.23 1.47
C VAL A 109 -12.03 -1.24 2.97
N SER A 110 -12.70 -2.13 3.72
CA SER A 110 -12.51 -2.20 5.17
C SER A 110 -11.07 -2.59 5.53
N PRO A 111 -10.37 -1.82 6.40
CA PRO A 111 -9.01 -2.15 6.84
C PRO A 111 -8.88 -3.54 7.49
N GLU A 112 -9.94 -4.04 8.13
CA GLU A 112 -9.95 -5.36 8.78
C GLU A 112 -9.90 -6.53 7.78
N SER A 113 -10.31 -6.28 6.54
CA SER A 113 -10.29 -7.25 5.44
C SER A 113 -8.94 -7.30 4.72
N LEU A 114 -8.04 -6.36 5.02
CA LEU A 114 -6.74 -6.24 4.36
C LEU A 114 -5.61 -6.58 5.32
N ARG A 115 -4.59 -7.30 4.81
CA ARG A 115 -3.36 -7.59 5.56
C ARG A 115 -2.14 -7.52 4.67
N LEU A 116 -1.12 -6.79 5.12
CA LEU A 116 0.23 -6.87 4.59
C LEU A 116 0.84 -8.19 5.09
N ILE A 117 1.36 -9.01 4.20
CA ILE A 117 1.93 -10.32 4.53
C ILE A 117 3.39 -10.35 4.13
N TYR A 118 4.26 -10.58 5.13
CA TYR A 118 5.67 -10.88 4.90
C TYR A 118 5.81 -12.39 4.60
N VAL A 119 6.43 -12.70 3.47
CA VAL A 119 6.53 -14.06 2.93
C VAL A 119 7.96 -14.38 2.52
N LYS A 120 8.27 -15.68 2.37
CA LYS A 120 9.38 -16.14 1.54
C LYS A 120 8.85 -16.46 0.15
N ALA A 121 9.29 -15.72 -0.85
CA ALA A 121 8.97 -15.97 -2.25
C ALA A 121 9.98 -16.94 -2.86
N ARG A 122 9.51 -17.91 -3.65
CA ARG A 122 10.32 -18.89 -4.35
C ARG A 122 10.26 -18.64 -5.85
N ALA A 123 11.43 -18.50 -6.47
CA ALA A 123 11.56 -18.49 -7.92
C ALA A 123 12.35 -19.73 -8.39
N PRO A 124 12.03 -20.29 -9.57
CA PRO A 124 12.80 -21.41 -10.12
C PRO A 124 14.30 -21.08 -10.21
N GLY A 125 15.14 -21.96 -9.66
CA GLY A 125 16.59 -21.81 -9.71
C GLY A 125 17.19 -20.75 -8.77
N ARG A 126 16.40 -20.19 -7.85
CA ARG A 126 16.87 -19.21 -6.84
C ARG A 126 16.54 -19.66 -5.42
N PRO A 127 17.35 -19.28 -4.43
CA PRO A 127 16.98 -19.45 -3.03
C PRO A 127 15.69 -18.66 -2.72
N PRO A 128 14.91 -19.06 -1.70
CA PRO A 128 13.77 -18.26 -1.26
C PRO A 128 14.22 -16.89 -0.73
N GLU A 129 13.59 -15.83 -1.21
CA GLU A 129 13.90 -14.44 -0.86
C GLU A 129 12.76 -13.84 -0.03
N ALA A 130 13.09 -12.85 0.79
CA ALA A 130 12.09 -12.06 1.49
C ALA A 130 11.23 -11.29 0.49
N HIS A 131 9.93 -11.24 0.73
CA HIS A 131 8.98 -10.51 -0.11
C HIS A 131 7.78 -10.05 0.72
N MET A 132 7.03 -9.08 0.20
CA MET A 132 5.77 -8.64 0.79
C MET A 132 4.63 -8.65 -0.24
N VAL A 133 3.46 -9.08 0.20
CA VAL A 133 2.23 -9.04 -0.60
C VAL A 133 1.07 -8.47 0.19
N LEU A 134 0.04 -7.99 -0.51
CA LEU A 134 -1.21 -7.57 0.12
C LEU A 134 -2.25 -8.67 -0.04
N ALA A 135 -2.86 -9.07 1.06
CA ALA A 135 -3.97 -10.01 1.07
C ALA A 135 -5.29 -9.29 1.35
N TRP A 136 -6.34 -9.65 0.61
CA TRP A 136 -7.71 -9.28 0.90
C TRP A 136 -8.53 -10.52 1.24
N TYR A 137 -9.27 -10.45 2.33
CA TYR A 137 -10.16 -11.50 2.84
C TYR A 137 -11.61 -11.06 2.63
N GLU A 138 -12.39 -11.83 1.88
CA GLU A 138 -13.82 -11.56 1.68
C GLU A 138 -14.59 -11.65 2.99
N THR A 139 -14.26 -12.67 3.80
CA THR A 139 -14.77 -12.83 5.16
C THR A 139 -13.66 -13.24 6.11
N PRO A 140 -13.79 -13.01 7.42
CA PRO A 140 -12.80 -13.48 8.39
C PRO A 140 -12.58 -15.00 8.27
N GLY A 141 -11.35 -15.40 7.93
CA GLY A 141 -10.98 -16.81 7.78
C GLY A 141 -11.20 -17.40 6.39
N SER A 142 -11.73 -16.64 5.43
CA SER A 142 -11.76 -17.07 4.03
C SER A 142 -10.35 -17.23 3.47
N GLU A 143 -10.23 -17.96 2.37
CA GLU A 143 -9.03 -17.87 1.56
C GLU A 143 -8.87 -16.43 1.03
N PRO A 144 -7.69 -15.81 1.16
CA PRO A 144 -7.50 -14.46 0.66
C PRO A 144 -7.14 -14.44 -0.82
N LEU A 145 -7.47 -13.33 -1.46
CA LEU A 145 -6.88 -12.92 -2.73
C LEU A 145 -5.58 -12.16 -2.49
N ILE A 146 -4.55 -12.46 -3.29
CA ILE A 146 -3.21 -11.90 -3.19
C ILE A 146 -2.99 -10.88 -4.29
N LEU A 147 -2.64 -9.67 -3.89
CA LEU A 147 -2.18 -8.57 -4.74
C LEU A 147 -0.66 -8.45 -4.57
N ASP A 148 0.06 -8.43 -5.69
CA ASP A 148 1.50 -8.58 -5.73
C ASP A 148 2.08 -7.74 -6.88
N ASN A 149 3.37 -7.41 -6.82
CA ASN A 149 4.14 -6.76 -7.87
C ASN A 149 5.01 -7.75 -8.68
N MET A 150 5.28 -8.97 -8.17
CA MET A 150 5.96 -10.02 -8.96
C MET A 150 4.98 -10.76 -9.89
N ASN A 151 3.78 -11.05 -9.39
CA ASN A 151 2.69 -11.63 -10.18
C ASN A 151 1.52 -10.65 -10.22
N LEU A 152 1.33 -10.00 -11.36
CA LEU A 152 0.35 -8.92 -11.49
C LEU A 152 -1.10 -9.43 -11.42
N ALA A 153 -1.32 -10.71 -11.71
CA ALA A 153 -2.65 -11.31 -11.63
C ALA A 153 -3.04 -11.54 -10.17
N ILE A 154 -4.18 -10.99 -9.77
CA ILE A 154 -4.78 -11.24 -8.46
C ILE A 154 -5.23 -12.71 -8.41
N ARG A 155 -4.70 -13.46 -7.45
CA ARG A 155 -4.93 -14.91 -7.34
C ARG A 155 -5.26 -15.31 -5.90
N PRO A 156 -6.08 -16.35 -5.70
CA PRO A 156 -6.23 -16.98 -4.39
C PRO A 156 -4.88 -17.47 -3.85
N ALA A 157 -4.71 -17.46 -2.53
CA ALA A 157 -3.46 -17.89 -1.88
C ALA A 157 -3.04 -19.32 -2.25
N SER A 158 -3.98 -20.26 -2.41
CA SER A 158 -3.71 -21.65 -2.86
C SER A 158 -3.12 -21.73 -4.26
N LYS A 159 -3.28 -20.69 -5.08
CA LYS A 159 -2.67 -20.56 -6.42
C LYS A 159 -1.33 -19.83 -6.40
N ARG A 160 -0.80 -19.52 -5.21
CA ARG A 160 0.49 -18.86 -4.96
C ARG A 160 1.41 -19.75 -4.10
N ALA A 161 1.60 -20.99 -4.54
CA ALA A 161 2.48 -21.95 -3.88
C ALA A 161 3.97 -21.51 -3.84
N ASP A 162 4.32 -20.49 -4.62
CA ASP A 162 5.60 -19.79 -4.57
C ASP A 162 5.78 -18.96 -3.30
N LEU A 163 4.71 -18.63 -2.57
CA LEU A 163 4.77 -17.78 -1.36
C LEU A 163 4.58 -18.61 -0.09
N THR A 164 5.51 -18.48 0.84
CA THR A 164 5.40 -19.08 2.19
C THR A 164 5.23 -17.98 3.23
N PRO A 165 4.06 -17.82 3.88
CA PRO A 165 3.83 -16.74 4.84
C PRO A 165 4.63 -16.93 6.13
N ILE A 166 5.18 -15.83 6.64
CA ILE A 166 5.89 -15.78 7.93
C ILE A 166 5.01 -15.08 8.97
N PHE A 167 4.59 -13.85 8.68
CA PHE A 167 3.70 -13.07 9.52
C PHE A 167 2.85 -12.12 8.67
N SER A 168 1.77 -11.60 9.25
CA SER A 168 0.94 -10.58 8.58
C SER A 168 0.47 -9.54 9.57
N PHE A 169 0.15 -8.35 9.09
CA PHE A 169 -0.31 -7.23 9.91
C PHE A 169 -1.21 -6.28 9.11
N ASN A 170 -1.92 -5.40 9.81
CA ASN A 170 -2.63 -4.27 9.24
C ASN A 170 -2.48 -3.04 10.16
N GLY A 171 -3.41 -2.10 10.15
CA GLY A 171 -3.41 -0.97 11.10
C GLY A 171 -3.38 -1.41 12.57
N ASP A 172 -4.19 -2.41 12.90
CA ASP A 172 -4.52 -2.75 14.29
C ASP A 172 -3.84 -4.01 14.82
N GLY A 173 -3.73 -5.03 13.97
CA GLY A 173 -3.42 -6.40 14.37
C GLY A 173 -2.11 -6.90 13.79
N LEU A 174 -1.45 -7.77 14.55
CA LEU A 174 -0.31 -8.57 14.12
C LEU A 174 -0.64 -10.05 14.29
N TRP A 175 -0.38 -10.85 13.25
CA TRP A 175 -0.62 -12.29 13.22
C TRP A 175 0.66 -13.07 12.91
N LEU A 176 0.94 -14.10 13.72
CA LEU A 176 2.02 -15.07 13.50
C LEU A 176 1.39 -16.44 13.24
N ALA A 177 1.76 -17.10 12.14
CA ALA A 177 1.17 -18.38 11.74
C ALA A 177 -0.38 -18.38 11.83
N SER A 178 -1.01 -17.31 11.31
CA SER A 178 -2.46 -17.07 11.32
C SER A 178 -3.12 -16.83 12.70
N LYS A 179 -2.35 -16.80 13.80
CA LYS A 179 -2.86 -16.49 15.14
C LYS A 179 -2.64 -15.02 15.46
N LYS A 180 -3.72 -14.31 15.82
CA LYS A 180 -3.63 -12.91 16.26
C LYS A 180 -2.83 -12.84 17.57
N THR A 181 -1.88 -11.92 17.64
CA THR A 181 -1.09 -11.64 18.84
C THR A 181 -1.72 -10.52 19.65
N ASN A 182 -1.31 -10.37 20.91
CA ASN A 182 -1.72 -9.23 21.76
C ASN A 182 -0.92 -7.95 21.44
N ALA A 183 0.06 -8.01 20.54
CA ALA A 183 0.88 -6.88 20.18
C ALA A 183 0.28 -6.13 18.98
N THR A 184 0.45 -4.81 18.97
CA THR A 184 0.08 -3.98 17.82
C THR A 184 1.25 -3.87 16.84
N PRO A 185 0.99 -3.72 15.53
CA PRO A 185 2.03 -3.52 14.52
C PRO A 185 2.90 -2.30 14.81
N VAL A 186 2.29 -1.18 15.19
CA VAL A 186 2.99 0.06 15.56
C VAL A 186 3.99 -0.13 16.70
N ALA A 187 3.74 -1.06 17.62
CA ALA A 187 4.64 -1.36 18.73
C ALA A 187 5.79 -2.32 18.35
N ARG A 188 5.64 -3.10 17.28
CA ARG A 188 6.57 -4.21 16.93
C ARG A 188 7.33 -4.00 15.63
N ILE A 189 6.79 -3.18 14.72
CA ILE A 189 7.34 -2.94 13.39
C ILE A 189 7.67 -1.45 13.31
N THR A 190 8.90 -1.11 13.67
CA THR A 190 9.37 0.29 13.73
C THR A 190 9.18 1.00 12.39
N ARG A 191 9.47 0.34 11.26
CA ARG A 191 9.31 0.93 9.92
C ARG A 191 7.85 1.27 9.61
N TRP A 192 6.91 0.39 9.94
CA TRP A 192 5.48 0.68 9.79
C TRP A 192 5.04 1.90 10.59
N ARG A 193 5.52 2.04 11.83
CA ARG A 193 5.25 3.24 12.64
C ARG A 193 5.79 4.50 11.99
N LEU A 194 7.01 4.46 11.44
CA LEU A 194 7.61 5.59 10.75
C LEU A 194 6.83 5.98 9.49
N VAL A 195 6.43 5.01 8.66
CA VAL A 195 5.56 5.24 7.49
C VAL A 195 4.29 5.97 7.88
N LEU A 196 3.57 5.48 8.90
CA LEU A 196 2.32 6.11 9.35
C LEU A 196 2.54 7.54 9.87
N GLN A 197 3.66 7.77 10.56
CA GLN A 197 4.02 9.11 11.03
C GLN A 197 4.30 10.06 9.86
N THR A 198 5.07 9.63 8.87
CA THR A 198 5.40 10.42 7.67
C THR A 198 4.15 10.68 6.84
N MET A 199 3.31 9.67 6.59
CA MET A 199 2.04 9.83 5.88
C MET A 199 1.15 10.93 6.49
N ARG A 200 1.02 10.97 7.82
CA ARG A 200 0.24 12.02 8.50
C ARG A 200 0.84 13.41 8.28
N GLN A 201 2.16 13.53 8.21
CA GLN A 201 2.85 14.78 7.88
C GLN A 201 2.68 15.16 6.40
N GLU A 202 2.48 14.19 5.52
CA GLU A 202 2.21 14.41 4.09
C GLU A 202 0.74 14.76 3.83
N GLY A 203 -0.14 14.54 4.80
CA GLY A 203 -1.58 14.78 4.69
C GLY A 203 -2.39 13.53 4.34
N ILE A 204 -1.85 12.33 4.53
CA ILE A 204 -2.56 11.06 4.39
C ILE A 204 -2.81 10.47 5.78
N ASP A 205 -4.08 10.32 6.15
CA ASP A 205 -4.52 9.72 7.42
C ASP A 205 -5.70 8.77 7.17
N PRO A 206 -5.44 7.49 6.88
CA PRO A 206 -6.47 6.54 6.47
C PRO A 206 -7.44 6.10 7.59
N GLY A 207 -7.26 6.59 8.82
CA GLY A 207 -8.28 6.48 9.88
C GLY A 207 -8.36 5.12 10.59
N PHE A 208 -7.26 4.37 10.63
CA PHE A 208 -7.06 3.18 11.46
C PHE A 208 -5.89 3.37 12.43
#